data_AF-A0A2V9PS93-F1
#
_entry.id   AF-A0A2V9PS93-F1
#
_cell.length_a   1.000
_cell.length_b   1.000
_cell.length_c   1.000
_cell.angle_alpha   90.00
_cell.angle_beta   90.00
_cell.angle_gamma   90.00
#
_symmetry.space_group_name_H-M   'P 1'
#
loop_
_entity.id
_entity.type
_entity.pdbx_description
1 polymer ?
#
loop_
_entity_poly.entity_id
_entity_poly.type
_entity_poly.pdbx_seq_one_letter_code
_entity_poly.pdbx_strand_id
1 'polypeptide(L)'
;MAIADRHGLPVAICIESATPHEVNLVVPTLIQMVIPEAPQNLIGDNAYDSDKLDTELSRYGIELIAPHRINRKNKTQDLRRLRRYRRRWRIERLFAWLQNFRRLVVRYERYAENFLGMLYLGCCVILLRYL
;
A
#
# COMPACT_ATOMS: atom_id res chain seq x y z
N MET A 1 -5.23 3.89 2.25
CA MET A 1 -4.21 3.01 1.64
C MET A 1 -3.15 2.65 2.68
N ALA A 2 -2.50 1.49 2.53
CA ALA A 2 -1.40 1.07 3.39
C ALA A 2 -0.24 0.52 2.55
N ILE A 3 0.99 0.73 3.03
CA ILE A 3 2.22 0.13 2.53
C ILE A 3 2.77 -0.78 3.62
N ALA A 4 3.10 -2.00 3.24
CA ALA A 4 3.68 -3.00 4.14
C ALA A 4 5.06 -3.43 3.65
N ASP A 5 5.90 -3.85 4.60
CA ASP A 5 7.24 -4.35 4.31
C ASP A 5 7.22 -5.80 3.76
N ARG A 6 8.41 -6.40 3.66
CA ARG A 6 8.56 -7.80 3.25
C ARG A 6 7.92 -8.78 4.25
N HIS A 7 7.75 -8.44 5.52
CA HIS A 7 7.13 -9.30 6.52
C HIS A 7 5.62 -9.05 6.65
N GLY A 8 5.06 -8.07 5.94
CA GLY A 8 3.65 -7.67 6.05
C GLY A 8 3.38 -6.76 7.25
N LEU A 9 4.43 -6.13 7.79
CA LEU A 9 4.35 -5.13 8.84
C LEU A 9 4.04 -3.75 8.23
N PRO A 10 3.22 -2.93 8.90
CA PRO A 10 2.85 -1.61 8.40
C PRO A 10 4.06 -0.67 8.37
N VAL A 11 4.29 -0.02 7.24
CA VAL A 11 5.37 0.98 7.03
C VAL A 11 4.81 2.37 6.78
N ALA A 12 3.70 2.46 6.06
CA ALA A 12 2.97 3.72 5.89
C ALA A 12 1.48 3.43 5.81
N ILE A 13 0.69 4.36 6.33
CA ILE A 13 -0.76 4.34 6.19
C ILE A 13 -1.24 5.76 5.97
N CYS A 14 -2.14 5.89 5.00
CA CYS A 14 -2.82 7.13 4.67
C CYS A 14 -4.33 6.88 4.60
N ILE A 15 -5.11 7.83 5.12
CA ILE A 15 -6.56 7.87 4.93
C ILE A 15 -6.88 9.01 3.96
N GLU A 16 -7.85 8.78 3.09
CA GLU A 16 -8.31 9.78 2.13
C GLU A 16 -9.80 9.59 1.87
N SER A 17 -10.45 10.60 1.31
CA SER A 17 -11.76 10.48 0.68
C SER A 17 -11.80 9.32 -0.33
N ALA A 18 -12.99 8.76 -0.56
CA ALA A 18 -13.21 7.74 -1.58
C ALA A 18 -13.25 8.31 -3.02
N THR A 19 -13.13 9.64 -3.18
CA THR A 19 -13.21 10.30 -4.48
C THR A 19 -11.95 10.18 -5.35
N PRO A 20 -10.71 10.31 -4.84
CA PRO A 20 -9.53 10.19 -5.67
C PRO A 20 -9.27 8.74 -6.06
N HIS A 21 -8.77 8.52 -7.27
CA HIS A 21 -8.26 7.21 -7.65
C HIS A 21 -7.05 6.83 -6.79
N GLU A 22 -7.04 5.60 -6.27
CA GLU A 22 -5.98 5.11 -5.37
C GLU A 22 -4.57 5.24 -5.95
N VAL A 23 -4.43 5.15 -7.28
CA VAL A 23 -3.18 5.39 -8.02
C VAL A 23 -2.52 6.71 -7.62
N ASN A 24 -3.32 7.76 -7.40
CA ASN A 24 -2.82 9.09 -7.03
C ASN A 24 -2.34 9.17 -5.57
N LEU A 25 -2.71 8.20 -4.73
CA LEU A 25 -2.35 8.18 -3.31
C LEU A 25 -1.01 7.50 -3.06
N VAL A 26 -0.44 6.79 -4.06
CA VAL A 26 0.74 5.93 -3.88
C VAL A 26 1.95 6.73 -3.44
N VAL A 27 2.26 7.79 -4.20
CA VAL A 27 3.38 8.69 -3.90
C VAL A 27 3.17 9.42 -2.57
N PRO A 28 2.00 10.05 -2.29
CA PRO A 28 1.73 10.63 -0.98
C PRO A 28 1.92 9.66 0.19
N THR A 29 1.51 8.40 0.04
CA THR A 29 1.65 7.39 1.10
C THR A 29 3.11 6.94 1.27
N LEU A 30 3.89 6.85 0.18
CA LEU A 30 5.33 6.56 0.25
C LEU A 30 6.10 7.65 1.01
N ILE A 31 5.70 8.92 0.87
CA ILE A 31 6.34 10.04 1.58
C ILE A 31 6.09 9.95 3.09
N GLN A 32 4.99 9.33 3.52
CA GLN A 32 4.63 9.14 4.93
C GLN A 32 5.24 7.89 5.57
N MET A 33 6.16 7.19 4.89
CA MET A 33 6.82 6.03 5.48
C MET A 33 7.61 6.39 6.74
N VAL A 34 7.53 5.51 7.74
CA VAL A 34 8.32 5.64 8.98
C VAL A 34 9.78 5.18 8.81
N ILE A 35 10.12 4.57 7.67
CA ILE A 35 11.49 4.16 7.33
C ILE A 35 12.12 5.18 6.37
N PRO A 36 13.40 5.52 6.55
CA PRO A 36 14.06 6.55 5.74
C PRO A 36 14.39 6.09 4.32
N GLU A 37 14.43 4.78 4.09
CA GLU A 37 14.88 4.19 2.83
C GLU A 37 13.71 3.91 1.89
N ALA A 38 13.76 4.48 0.69
CA ALA A 38 12.78 4.18 -0.36
C ALA A 38 12.87 2.71 -0.79
N PRO A 39 11.74 2.02 -1.00
CA PRO A 39 11.77 0.63 -1.41
C PRO A 39 12.21 0.52 -2.87
N GLN A 40 13.14 -0.41 -3.17
CA GLN A 40 13.53 -0.67 -4.56
C GLN A 40 12.37 -1.25 -5.40
N ASN A 41 11.47 -2.00 -4.77
CA ASN A 41 10.35 -2.65 -5.45
C ASN A 41 9.06 -2.41 -4.65
N LEU A 42 8.03 -1.93 -5.32
CA LEU A 42 6.68 -1.82 -4.80
C LEU A 42 5.79 -2.84 -5.51
N ILE A 43 4.99 -3.59 -4.76
CA ILE A 43 4.06 -4.57 -5.34
C ILE A 43 2.65 -4.01 -5.21
N GLY A 44 1.92 -3.95 -6.32
CA GLY A 44 0.56 -3.43 -6.36
C GLY A 44 -0.37 -4.32 -7.18
N ASP A 45 -1.66 -4.08 -7.01
CA ASP A 45 -2.73 -4.67 -7.80
C ASP A 45 -2.77 -4.13 -9.23
N ASN A 46 -3.52 -4.81 -10.10
CA ASN A 46 -3.79 -4.33 -11.46
C ASN A 46 -4.40 -2.92 -11.50
N ALA A 47 -5.09 -2.50 -10.44
CA ALA A 47 -5.60 -1.14 -10.32
C ALA A 47 -4.49 -0.08 -10.32
N TYR A 48 -3.27 -0.45 -9.94
CA TYR A 48 -2.11 0.45 -9.94
C TYR A 48 -1.35 0.47 -11.26
N ASP A 49 -1.75 -0.34 -12.25
CA ASP A 49 -1.17 -0.33 -13.60
C ASP A 49 -1.40 1.02 -14.30
N SER A 50 -0.37 1.86 -14.37
CA SER A 50 -0.43 3.20 -14.95
C SER A 50 0.96 3.69 -15.37
N ASP A 51 1.11 4.07 -16.65
CA ASP A 51 2.36 4.62 -17.19
C ASP A 51 2.83 5.88 -16.46
N LYS A 52 1.87 6.71 -16.03
CA LYS A 52 2.15 7.92 -15.26
C LYS A 52 2.73 7.57 -13.89
N LEU A 53 2.15 6.58 -13.21
CA LEU A 53 2.63 6.14 -11.91
C LEU A 53 4.01 5.48 -12.03
N ASP A 54 4.23 4.64 -13.05
CA ASP A 54 5.53 4.02 -13.32
C ASP A 54 6.61 5.08 -13.54
N THR A 55 6.31 6.11 -14.33
CA THR A 55 7.23 7.23 -14.59
C THR A 55 7.54 8.00 -13.32
N GLU A 56 6.52 8.34 -12.51
CA GLU A 56 6.70 9.02 -11.22
C GLU A 56 7.56 8.20 -10.25
N LEU A 57 7.29 6.90 -10.08
CA LEU A 57 8.02 6.03 -9.17
C LEU A 57 9.48 5.79 -9.62
N SER A 58 9.71 5.72 -10.93
CA SER A 58 11.07 5.58 -11.48
C SER A 58 11.99 6.75 -11.12
N ARG A 59 11.45 7.97 -10.95
CA ARG A 59 12.22 9.15 -10.49
C ARG A 59 12.77 8.97 -9.08
N TYR A 60 12.10 8.16 -8.26
CA TYR A 60 12.53 7.80 -6.91
C TYR A 60 13.35 6.49 -6.91
N GLY A 61 13.67 5.91 -8.07
CA GLY A 61 14.34 4.62 -8.17
C GLY A 61 13.48 3.43 -7.73
N ILE A 62 12.15 3.61 -7.66
CA ILE A 62 11.20 2.60 -7.22
C ILE A 62 10.60 1.91 -8.45
N GLU A 63 10.70 0.59 -8.50
CA GLU A 63 10.02 -0.21 -9.51
C GLU A 63 8.64 -0.66 -9.02
N LEU A 64 7.58 -0.29 -9.73
CA LEU A 64 6.24 -0.83 -9.51
C LEU A 64 6.07 -2.18 -10.23
N ILE A 65 5.65 -3.18 -9.48
CA ILE A 65 5.34 -4.52 -9.97
C ILE A 65 3.84 -4.74 -9.78
N ALA A 66 3.10 -4.53 -10.87
CA ALA A 66 1.67 -4.79 -10.94
C ALA A 66 1.33 -5.61 -12.21
N PRO A 67 0.33 -6.52 -12.13
CA PRO A 67 -0.20 -7.16 -13.32
C PRO A 67 -0.86 -6.11 -14.22
N HIS A 68 -0.65 -6.22 -15.54
CA HIS A 68 -1.32 -5.32 -16.47
C HIS A 68 -2.84 -5.49 -16.41
N ARG A 69 -3.57 -4.39 -16.60
CA ARG A 69 -5.01 -4.42 -16.84
C ARG A 69 -5.30 -5.13 -18.17
N ILE A 70 -6.46 -5.77 -18.23
CA ILE A 70 -6.87 -6.54 -19.41
C ILE A 70 -6.96 -5.70 -20.69
N ASN A 71 -7.23 -4.40 -20.56
CA ASN A 71 -7.36 -3.45 -21.65
C ASN A 71 -6.07 -2.68 -21.97
N ARG A 72 -4.94 -3.03 -21.35
CA ARG A 72 -3.65 -2.38 -21.64
C ARG A 72 -3.19 -2.74 -23.05
N LYS A 73 -3.02 -1.72 -23.90
CA LYS A 73 -2.60 -1.87 -25.30
C LYS A 73 -1.13 -2.25 -25.43
N ASN A 74 -0.26 -1.60 -24.65
CA ASN A 74 1.19 -1.78 -24.73
C ASN A 74 1.68 -2.59 -23.53
N LYS A 75 2.15 -3.82 -23.76
CA LYS A 75 2.72 -4.64 -22.69
C LYS A 75 4.18 -4.26 -22.47
N THR A 76 4.49 -3.70 -21.30
CA THR A 76 5.85 -3.27 -20.91
C THR A 76 6.65 -4.33 -20.14
N GLN A 77 5.98 -5.33 -19.54
CA GLN A 77 6.62 -6.36 -18.72
C GLN A 77 6.82 -7.72 -19.42
N ASP A 78 7.93 -8.39 -19.12
CA ASP A 78 8.26 -9.75 -19.57
C ASP A 78 7.75 -10.87 -18.64
N LEU A 79 6.94 -10.51 -17.64
CA LEU A 79 6.36 -11.37 -16.60
C LEU A 79 7.37 -12.00 -15.60
N ARG A 80 8.68 -11.87 -15.80
CA ARG A 80 9.66 -12.47 -14.87
C ARG A 80 9.59 -11.82 -13.50
N ARG A 81 9.54 -10.49 -13.47
CA ARG A 81 9.41 -9.70 -12.24
C ARG A 81 8.03 -9.87 -11.59
N LEU A 82 6.99 -10.10 -12.40
CA LEU A 82 5.62 -10.33 -11.93
C LEU A 82 5.48 -11.54 -11.01
N ARG A 83 6.42 -12.50 -11.02
CA ARG A 83 6.46 -13.59 -10.03
C ARG A 83 6.44 -13.09 -8.58
N ARG A 84 6.94 -11.87 -8.33
CA ARG A 84 6.92 -11.22 -7.01
C ARG A 84 5.51 -10.84 -6.56
N TYR A 85 4.56 -10.64 -7.48
CA TYR A 85 3.15 -10.36 -7.17
C TYR A 85 2.51 -11.46 -6.31
N ARG A 86 3.02 -12.70 -6.34
CA ARG A 86 2.63 -13.78 -5.41
C ARG A 86 2.81 -13.41 -3.93
N ARG A 87 3.50 -12.32 -3.59
CA ARG A 87 3.69 -11.83 -2.22
C ARG A 87 2.59 -10.84 -1.77
N ARG A 88 1.62 -10.51 -2.62
CA ARG A 88 0.46 -9.64 -2.31
C ARG A 88 -0.31 -10.08 -1.06
N TRP A 89 -0.38 -11.38 -0.78
CA TRP A 89 -1.05 -11.90 0.43
C TRP A 89 -0.56 -11.26 1.74
N ARG A 90 0.66 -10.69 1.75
CA ARG A 90 1.21 -10.00 2.93
C ARG A 90 0.48 -8.70 3.26
N ILE A 91 0.12 -7.91 2.24
CA ILE A 91 -0.66 -6.69 2.47
C ILE A 91 -2.12 -7.06 2.84
N GLU A 92 -2.66 -8.11 2.24
CA GLU A 92 -4.00 -8.63 2.60
C GLU A 92 -4.04 -9.11 4.05
N ARG A 93 -2.99 -9.79 4.50
CA ARG A 93 -2.85 -10.20 5.90
C ARG A 93 -2.77 -9.00 6.85
N LEU A 94 -2.05 -7.93 6.49
CA LEU A 94 -2.04 -6.70 7.28
C LEU A 94 -3.46 -6.15 7.46
N PHE A 95 -4.23 -6.06 6.37
CA PHE A 95 -5.63 -5.62 6.44
C PHE A 95 -6.50 -6.57 7.26
N ALA A 96 -6.31 -7.88 7.16
CA ALA A 96 -7.01 -8.85 7.99
C ALA A 96 -6.72 -8.67 9.49
N TRP A 97 -5.46 -8.38 9.85
CA TRP A 97 -5.11 -8.05 11.24
C TRP A 97 -5.74 -6.74 11.71
N LEU A 98 -5.74 -5.71 10.85
CA LEU A 98 -6.39 -4.45 11.18
C LEU A 98 -7.91 -4.63 11.37
N GLN A 99 -8.54 -5.49 10.57
CA GLN A 99 -9.96 -5.84 10.70
C GLN A 99 -10.27 -6.69 11.94
N ASN A 100 -9.28 -7.29 12.62
CA ASN A 100 -9.53 -7.91 13.93
C ASN A 100 -9.77 -6.86 15.03
N PHE A 101 -9.33 -5.61 14.84
CA PHE A 101 -9.67 -4.54 15.76
C PHE A 101 -11.06 -4.02 15.43
N ARG A 102 -12.06 -4.39 16.23
CA ARG A 102 -13.47 -4.02 16.03
C ARG A 102 -13.69 -2.52 15.78
N ARG A 103 -12.88 -1.65 16.40
CA ARG A 103 -12.96 -0.18 16.21
C ARG A 103 -12.55 0.28 14.79
N LEU A 104 -11.78 -0.53 14.05
CA LEU A 104 -11.29 -0.23 12.71
C LEU A 104 -12.14 -0.84 11.59
N VAL A 105 -12.96 -1.87 11.89
CA VAL A 105 -13.82 -2.52 10.89
C VAL A 105 -14.89 -1.56 10.38
N VAL A 106 -15.53 -0.84 11.30
CA VAL A 106 -16.55 0.16 10.99
C VAL A 106 -16.01 1.51 11.40
N ARG A 107 -16.15 2.52 10.54
CA ARG A 107 -15.76 3.89 10.86
C ARG A 107 -16.76 4.50 11.84
N TYR A 108 -16.49 4.33 13.13
CA TYR A 108 -17.28 4.95 14.21
C TYR A 108 -16.93 6.42 14.44
N GLU A 109 -15.72 6.83 14.06
CA GLU A 109 -15.22 8.17 14.33
C GLU A 109 -15.82 9.20 13.37
N ARG A 110 -16.31 10.30 13.93
CA ARG A 110 -16.82 11.44 13.15
C ARG A 110 -15.70 12.16 12.38
N TYR A 111 -14.56 12.34 13.03
CA TYR A 111 -13.39 13.05 12.49
C TYR A 111 -12.40 12.06 11.88
N ALA A 112 -11.77 12.45 10.76
CA ALA A 112 -10.83 11.61 10.03
C ALA A 112 -9.57 11.35 10.86
N GLU A 113 -9.11 12.37 11.56
CA GLU A 113 -7.93 12.39 12.43
C GLU A 113 -8.07 11.38 13.57
N ASN A 114 -9.26 11.28 14.17
CA ASN A 114 -9.54 10.29 15.22
C ASN A 114 -9.47 8.86 14.67
N PHE A 115 -10.03 8.63 13.48
CA PHE A 115 -9.95 7.32 12.82
C PHE A 115 -8.50 6.97 12.48
N LEU A 116 -7.73 7.94 11.97
CA LEU A 116 -6.31 7.78 11.69
C LEU A 116 -5.52 7.45 12.96
N GLY A 117 -5.82 8.12 14.08
CA GLY A 117 -5.21 7.83 15.38
C GLY A 117 -5.48 6.39 15.84
N MET A 118 -6.71 5.90 15.70
CA MET A 118 -7.06 4.50 15.99
C MET A 118 -6.32 3.52 15.07
N LEU A 119 -6.15 3.89 13.80
CA LEU A 119 -5.45 3.08 12.81
C LEU A 119 -3.96 2.97 13.14
N TYR A 120 -3.33 4.09 13.53
CA TYR A 120 -1.95 4.09 14.04
C TYR A 120 -1.80 3.24 15.29
N LEU A 121 -2.74 3.32 16.23
CA LEU A 121 -2.73 2.48 17.43
C LEU A 121 -2.78 0.99 17.05
N GLY A 122 -3.65 0.60 16.11
CA GLY A 122 -3.71 -0.77 15.59
C GLY A 122 -2.39 -1.23 14.97
N CYS A 123 -1.73 -0.36 14.21
CA CYS A 123 -0.40 -0.64 13.67
C CYS A 123 0.67 -0.79 14.74
N CYS A 124 0.68 0.07 15.76
CA CYS A 124 1.59 -0.03 16.88
C CYS A 124 1.44 -1.38 17.60
N VAL A 125 0.20 -1.80 17.87
CA VAL A 125 -0.07 -3.11 18.48
C VAL A 125 0.41 -4.27 17.60
N ILE A 126 0.25 -4.18 16.28
CA ILE A 126 0.79 -5.18 15.35
C ILE A 126 2.32 -5.21 15.46
N LEU A 127 3.00 -4.08 15.37
CA LEU A 127 4.46 -3.99 15.42
C LEU A 127 5.04 -4.51 16.75
N LEU A 128 4.41 -4.15 17.88
CA LEU A 128 4.82 -4.59 19.22
C LEU A 128 4.77 -6.11 19.43
N ARG A 129 3.99 -6.85 18.63
CA ARG A 129 3.94 -8.33 18.68
C ARG A 129 5.13 -8.99 17.98
N TYR A 130 5.93 -8.22 17.24
CA TYR A 130 7.08 -8.69 16.47
C TYR A 130 8.42 -8.20 17.03
N LEU A 131 8.39 -7.45 18.13
CA LEU A 131 9.55 -7.15 18.97
C LEU A 131 9.71 -8.26 20.02
#